data_AF-A0A382BL47-F1
#
_entry.id   AF-A0A382BL47-F1
#
_cell.length_a   1.000
_cell.length_b   1.000
_cell.length_c   1.000
_cell.angle_alpha   90.00
_cell.angle_beta   90.00
_cell.angle_gamma   90.00
#
_symmetry.space_group_name_H-M   'P 1'
#
loop_
_entity.id
_entity.type
_entity.pdbx_description
1 polymer ?
#
loop_
_entity_poly.entity_id
_entity_poly.type
_entity_poly.pdbx_seq_one_letter_code
_entity_poly.pdbx_strand_id
1 'polypeptide(L)'
;MEKLVTAWPMVIKRSLANWKLFSSVVLGVLLASSVMAGTIIFFDSLRDIALDKALAQIDDRDADILMQAEKGPTSGQEYEKVSDRVNSVIEGLLSPYLAKVTAAGKSSTFFLTVPGDEGRAGQDNSRAFVAYLPDIEGRIEIIDGVGMPPPASRTSSDGILILEAIAPVHEAGILNASVGSRFSLVPYWD
;
A
#
# COMPACT_ATOMS: atom_id res chain seq x y z
N MET A 1 -30.87 13.52 -40.79
CA MET A 1 -31.34 14.18 -39.56
C MET A 1 -32.74 14.79 -39.68
N GLU A 2 -33.16 15.32 -40.84
CA GLU A 2 -34.47 15.98 -40.99
C GLU A 2 -35.71 15.11 -40.71
N LYS A 3 -35.68 13.80 -41.02
CA LYS A 3 -36.83 12.89 -40.81
C LYS A 3 -37.18 12.64 -39.34
N LEU A 4 -36.19 12.69 -38.44
CA LEU A 4 -36.42 12.51 -36.99
C LEU A 4 -37.11 13.74 -36.39
N VAL A 5 -36.77 14.94 -36.88
CA VAL A 5 -37.34 16.21 -36.43
C VAL A 5 -38.81 16.34 -36.88
N THR A 6 -39.15 15.85 -38.06
CA THR A 6 -40.54 15.87 -38.56
C THR A 6 -41.43 14.80 -37.93
N ALA A 7 -40.88 13.65 -37.53
CA ALA A 7 -41.64 12.57 -36.88
C ALA A 7 -41.98 12.87 -35.41
N TRP A 8 -41.15 13.66 -34.73
CA TRP A 8 -41.29 14.01 -33.32
C TRP A 8 -42.66 14.61 -32.92
N PRO A 9 -43.19 15.64 -33.61
CA PRO A 9 -44.50 16.18 -33.30
C PRO A 9 -45.63 15.16 -33.54
N MET A 10 -45.46 14.25 -34.50
CA MET A 10 -46.45 13.21 -34.80
C MET A 10 -46.54 12.16 -33.67
N VAL A 11 -45.40 11.75 -33.13
CA VAL A 11 -45.32 10.82 -31.98
C VAL A 11 -45.92 11.45 -30.73
N ILE A 12 -45.56 12.70 -30.41
CA ILE A 12 -46.10 13.41 -29.25
C ILE A 12 -47.62 13.56 -29.35
N LYS A 13 -48.15 13.96 -30.51
CA LYS A 13 -49.59 14.12 -30.72
C LYS A 13 -50.34 12.79 -30.58
N ARG A 14 -49.74 11.68 -31.04
CA ARG A 14 -50.29 10.33 -30.92
C ARG A 14 -50.23 9.78 -29.49
N SER A 15 -49.18 10.10 -28.73
CA SER A 15 -49.07 9.79 -27.30
C SER A 15 -50.08 10.56 -26.46
N LEU A 16 -50.31 11.86 -26.75
CA LEU A 16 -51.35 12.67 -26.13
C LEU A 16 -52.77 12.17 -26.48
N ALA A 17 -53.01 11.74 -27.72
CA ALA A 17 -54.30 11.18 -28.13
C ALA A 17 -54.64 9.86 -27.40
N ASN A 18 -53.63 9.06 -27.02
CA ASN A 18 -53.80 7.80 -26.27
C ASN A 18 -53.25 7.89 -24.85
N TRP A 19 -53.50 9.02 -24.17
CA TRP A 19 -52.88 9.34 -22.87
C TRP A 19 -53.11 8.30 -21.77
N LYS A 20 -54.29 7.65 -21.74
CA LYS A 20 -54.58 6.60 -20.73
C LYS A 20 -53.67 5.38 -20.84
N LEU A 21 -53.42 4.89 -22.06
CA LEU A 21 -52.54 3.75 -22.30
C LEU A 21 -51.07 4.14 -22.06
N PHE A 22 -50.68 5.32 -22.54
CA PHE A 22 -49.32 5.83 -22.37
C PHE A 22 -48.97 6.04 -20.88
N SER A 23 -49.88 6.65 -20.11
CA SER A 23 -49.70 6.88 -18.68
C SER A 23 -49.48 5.58 -17.91
N SER A 24 -50.26 4.52 -18.21
CA SER A 24 -50.09 3.21 -17.56
C SER A 24 -48.71 2.60 -17.83
N VAL A 25 -48.20 2.71 -19.05
CA VAL A 25 -46.88 2.18 -19.42
C VAL A 25 -45.77 2.98 -18.74
N VAL A 26 -45.85 4.31 -18.77
CA VAL A 26 -44.87 5.19 -18.10
C VAL A 26 -44.85 4.93 -16.60
N LEU A 27 -46.01 4.76 -15.96
CA LEU A 27 -46.08 4.46 -14.53
C LEU A 27 -45.38 3.13 -14.20
N GLY A 28 -45.61 2.10 -15.01
CA GLY A 28 -44.96 0.78 -14.84
C GLY A 28 -43.45 0.86 -15.00
N VAL A 29 -42.96 1.57 -16.02
CA VAL A 29 -41.52 1.76 -16.24
C VAL A 29 -40.89 2.57 -15.11
N LEU A 30 -41.55 3.63 -14.63
CA LEU A 30 -41.07 4.43 -13.50
C LEU A 30 -41.01 3.60 -12.22
N LEU A 31 -42.05 2.83 -11.93
CA LEU A 31 -42.10 2.00 -10.73
C LEU A 31 -41.02 0.90 -10.78
N ALA A 32 -40.87 0.23 -11.92
CA ALA A 32 -39.81 -0.77 -12.12
C ALA A 32 -38.41 -0.15 -11.97
N SER A 33 -38.18 1.01 -12.60
CA SER A 33 -36.88 1.72 -12.53
C SER A 33 -36.59 2.21 -11.11
N SER A 34 -37.59 2.73 -10.41
CA SER A 34 -37.46 3.22 -9.03
C SER A 34 -37.17 2.07 -8.06
N VAL A 35 -37.86 0.94 -8.20
CA VAL A 35 -37.60 -0.24 -7.38
C VAL A 35 -36.21 -0.80 -7.66
N MET A 36 -35.81 -0.92 -8.92
CA MET A 36 -34.49 -1.44 -9.30
C MET A 36 -33.36 -0.54 -8.80
N ALA A 37 -33.46 0.78 -9.00
CA ALA A 37 -32.47 1.74 -8.52
C ALA A 37 -32.45 1.84 -6.99
N GLY A 38 -33.64 1.90 -6.36
CA GLY A 38 -33.76 2.00 -4.91
C GLY A 38 -33.20 0.79 -4.19
N THR A 39 -33.39 -0.42 -4.74
CA THR A 39 -32.86 -1.66 -4.17
C THR A 39 -31.34 -1.66 -4.16
N ILE A 40 -30.70 -1.25 -5.27
CA ILE A 40 -29.24 -1.18 -5.35
C ILE A 40 -28.68 -0.19 -4.33
N ILE A 41 -29.23 1.03 -4.27
CA ILE A 41 -28.78 2.07 -3.33
C ILE A 41 -28.96 1.63 -1.88
N PHE A 42 -30.09 1.00 -1.55
CA PHE A 42 -30.38 0.51 -0.21
C PHE A 42 -29.38 -0.59 0.22
N PHE A 43 -29.10 -1.55 -0.65
CA PHE A 43 -28.14 -2.61 -0.35
C PHE A 43 -26.71 -2.10 -0.23
N ASP A 44 -26.27 -1.19 -1.11
CA ASP A 44 -24.95 -0.57 -0.99
C ASP A 44 -24.83 0.17 0.35
N SER A 45 -25.84 0.95 0.72
CA SER A 45 -25.85 1.68 2.00
C SER A 45 -25.81 0.75 3.21
N LEU A 46 -26.57 -0.35 3.19
CA LEU A 46 -26.52 -1.36 4.25
C LEU A 46 -25.16 -2.04 4.34
N ARG A 47 -24.55 -2.35 3.20
CA ARG A 47 -23.22 -2.97 3.16
C ARG A 47 -22.17 -2.04 3.76
N ASP A 48 -22.19 -0.76 3.39
CA ASP A 48 -21.20 0.20 3.86
C ASP A 48 -21.34 0.43 5.38
N ILE A 49 -22.57 0.59 5.90
CA ILE A 49 -22.82 0.69 7.35
C ILE A 49 -22.38 -0.58 8.08
N ALA A 50 -22.64 -1.75 7.50
CA ALA A 50 -22.23 -3.02 8.10
C ALA A 50 -20.71 -3.16 8.13
N LEU A 51 -20.01 -2.73 7.08
CA LEU A 51 -18.56 -2.71 7.00
C LEU A 51 -17.96 -1.76 8.04
N ASP A 52 -18.44 -0.53 8.13
CA ASP A 52 -17.99 0.46 9.13
C ASP A 52 -18.15 -0.10 10.55
N LYS A 53 -19.31 -0.72 10.82
CA LYS A 53 -19.57 -1.32 12.13
C LYS A 53 -18.67 -2.52 12.41
N ALA A 54 -18.40 -3.35 11.40
CA ALA A 54 -17.50 -4.50 11.54
C ALA A 54 -16.06 -4.04 11.80
N LEU A 55 -15.57 -3.06 11.04
CA LEU A 55 -14.23 -2.47 11.22
C LEU A 55 -14.08 -1.84 12.62
N ALA A 56 -15.10 -1.13 13.11
CA ALA A 56 -15.08 -0.52 14.44
C ALA A 56 -15.08 -1.53 15.61
N GLN A 57 -15.33 -2.82 15.35
CA GLN A 57 -15.31 -3.88 16.37
C GLN A 57 -14.01 -4.69 16.39
N ILE A 58 -13.16 -4.53 15.38
CA ILE A 58 -11.88 -5.24 15.28
C ILE A 58 -10.83 -4.45 16.09
N ASP A 59 -9.93 -5.17 16.77
CA ASP A 59 -8.79 -4.57 17.46
C ASP A 59 -7.78 -4.02 16.43
N ASP A 60 -7.10 -2.92 16.74
CA ASP A 60 -6.15 -2.28 15.83
C ASP A 60 -5.09 -3.26 15.28
N ARG A 61 -4.70 -4.27 16.06
CA ARG A 61 -3.70 -5.28 15.64
C ARG A 61 -4.25 -6.31 14.66
N ASP A 62 -5.55 -6.54 14.67
CA ASP A 62 -6.23 -7.53 13.83
C ASP A 62 -6.79 -6.90 12.53
N ALA A 63 -6.76 -5.56 12.43
CA ALA A 63 -7.21 -4.80 11.27
C ALA A 63 -6.11 -4.53 10.22
N ASP A 64 -4.86 -4.94 10.49
CA ASP A 64 -3.73 -4.67 9.61
C ASP A 64 -3.82 -5.46 8.29
N ILE A 65 -3.83 -4.74 7.17
CA ILE A 65 -3.82 -5.33 5.83
C ILE A 65 -2.39 -5.41 5.32
N LEU A 66 -1.86 -6.63 5.22
CA LEU A 66 -0.57 -6.88 4.56
C LEU A 66 -0.75 -7.03 3.06
N MET A 67 -0.21 -6.09 2.29
CA MET A 67 -0.09 -6.21 0.84
C MET A 67 1.35 -6.58 0.45
N GLN A 68 1.50 -7.70 -0.25
CA GLN A 68 2.80 -8.18 -0.73
C GLN A 68 2.75 -8.43 -2.24
N ALA A 69 3.73 -7.93 -2.98
CA ALA A 69 3.94 -8.28 -4.37
C ALA A 69 4.62 -9.65 -4.47
N GLU A 70 4.22 -10.47 -5.46
CA GLU A 70 4.77 -11.81 -5.68
C GLU A 70 6.29 -11.81 -5.93
N LYS A 71 6.79 -10.77 -6.59
CA LYS A 71 8.22 -10.52 -6.78
C LYS A 71 8.56 -9.12 -6.28
N GLY A 72 9.54 -9.03 -5.38
CA GLY A 72 10.09 -7.76 -4.94
C GLY A 72 10.84 -7.04 -6.07
N PRO A 73 10.82 -5.71 -6.11
CA PRO A 73 11.54 -4.95 -7.13
C PRO A 73 13.05 -5.12 -6.96
N THR A 74 13.75 -5.33 -8.07
CA THR A 74 15.21 -5.48 -8.10
C THR A 74 15.92 -4.20 -8.56
N SER A 75 15.17 -3.21 -9.02
CA SER A 75 15.65 -1.89 -9.42
C SER A 75 14.68 -0.80 -8.97
N GLY A 76 15.16 0.45 -8.93
CA GLY A 76 14.32 1.60 -8.62
C GLY A 76 13.13 1.76 -9.58
N GLN A 77 13.32 1.50 -10.87
CA GLN A 77 12.24 1.57 -11.87
C GLN A 77 11.18 0.48 -11.67
N GLU A 78 11.59 -0.72 -11.25
CA GLU A 78 10.63 -1.78 -10.89
C GLU A 78 9.90 -1.41 -9.59
N TYR A 79 10.59 -0.80 -8.63
CA TYR A 79 9.98 -0.33 -7.40
C TYR A 79 8.86 0.68 -7.68
N GLU A 80 9.12 1.68 -8.51
CA GLU A 80 8.12 2.68 -8.90
C GLU A 80 6.88 2.02 -9.54
N LYS A 81 7.07 1.07 -10.46
CA LYS A 81 5.95 0.34 -11.08
C LYS A 81 5.11 -0.43 -10.08
N VAL A 82 5.76 -1.13 -9.15
CA VAL A 82 5.07 -1.90 -8.11
C VAL A 82 4.37 -0.95 -7.13
N SER A 83 5.03 0.12 -6.69
CA SER A 83 4.44 1.10 -5.78
C SER A 83 3.25 1.82 -6.39
N ASP A 84 3.32 2.20 -7.67
CA ASP A 84 2.21 2.87 -8.37
C ASP A 84 1.00 1.94 -8.46
N ARG A 85 1.24 0.65 -8.73
CA ARG A 85 0.17 -0.35 -8.77
C ARG A 85 -0.47 -0.54 -7.41
N VAL A 86 0.33 -0.70 -6.35
CA VAL A 86 -0.18 -0.84 -4.97
C VAL A 86 -0.94 0.42 -4.55
N ASN A 87 -0.39 1.60 -4.81
CA ASN A 87 -1.03 2.88 -4.48
C ASN A 87 -2.35 3.05 -5.22
N SER A 88 -2.46 2.65 -6.50
CA SER A 88 -3.74 2.72 -7.23
C SER A 88 -4.84 1.85 -6.61
N VAL A 89 -4.47 0.70 -6.02
CA VAL A 89 -5.40 -0.20 -5.34
C VAL A 89 -5.83 0.41 -4.00
N ILE A 90 -4.87 0.95 -3.24
CA ILE A 90 -5.13 1.67 -2.00
C ILE A 90 -6.08 2.84 -2.26
N GLU A 91 -5.77 3.67 -3.25
CA GLU A 91 -6.53 4.87 -3.58
C GLU A 91 -7.96 4.57 -4.04
N GLY A 92 -8.12 3.55 -4.89
CA GLY A 92 -9.41 3.22 -5.50
C GLY A 92 -10.35 2.41 -4.60
N LEU A 93 -9.83 1.60 -3.68
CA LEU A 93 -10.64 0.67 -2.89
C LEU A 93 -10.62 0.96 -1.39
N LEU A 94 -9.47 1.33 -0.84
CA LEU A 94 -9.28 1.34 0.61
C LEU A 94 -9.28 2.74 1.21
N SER A 95 -8.99 3.79 0.43
CA SER A 95 -8.96 5.18 0.89
C SER A 95 -10.09 5.60 1.84
N PRO A 96 -11.37 5.26 1.60
CA PRO A 96 -12.45 5.67 2.49
C PRO A 96 -12.38 5.07 3.90
N TYR A 97 -11.67 3.94 4.04
CA TYR A 97 -11.64 3.11 5.25
C TYR A 97 -10.29 3.13 5.97
N LEU A 98 -9.27 3.75 5.37
CA LEU A 98 -7.91 3.77 5.91
C LEU A 98 -7.65 5.03 6.74
N ALA A 99 -7.18 4.85 7.98
CA ALA A 99 -6.72 5.97 8.81
C ALA A 99 -5.30 6.42 8.44
N LYS A 100 -4.41 5.49 8.13
CA LYS A 100 -3.01 5.76 7.78
C LYS A 100 -2.46 4.66 6.87
N VAL A 101 -1.66 5.05 5.88
CA VAL A 101 -0.87 4.14 5.06
C VAL A 101 0.60 4.34 5.41
N THR A 102 1.28 3.26 5.77
CA THR A 102 2.73 3.28 6.01
C THR A 102 3.39 2.31 5.04
N ALA A 103 4.12 2.85 4.06
CA ALA A 103 4.93 2.03 3.17
C ALA A 103 6.20 1.61 3.91
N ALA A 104 6.44 0.31 4.07
CA ALA A 104 7.68 -0.22 4.62
C ALA A 104 8.22 -1.28 3.68
N GLY A 105 9.54 -1.48 3.69
CA GLY A 105 10.16 -2.54 2.90
C GLY A 105 11.24 -3.24 3.69
N LYS A 106 11.43 -4.50 3.36
CA LYS A 106 12.46 -5.37 3.92
C LYS A 106 13.18 -6.07 2.79
N SER A 107 14.51 -6.11 2.85
CA SER A 107 15.32 -6.88 1.93
C SER A 107 15.19 -8.38 2.20
N SER A 108 15.72 -9.19 1.28
CA SER A 108 16.08 -10.57 1.58
C SER A 108 17.06 -10.63 2.77
N THR A 109 17.17 -11.81 3.38
CA THR A 109 18.17 -12.05 4.41
C THR A 109 19.54 -12.25 3.75
N PHE A 110 20.58 -11.67 4.33
CA PHE A 110 21.97 -11.79 3.94
C PHE A 110 22.74 -12.55 5.03
N PHE A 111 23.85 -13.18 4.64
CA PHE A 111 24.86 -13.61 5.60
C PHE A 111 25.64 -12.39 6.06
N LEU A 112 25.76 -12.25 7.39
CA LEU A 112 26.52 -11.17 8.01
C LEU A 112 27.94 -11.67 8.30
N THR A 113 28.94 -10.96 7.78
CA THR A 113 30.36 -11.24 8.07
C THR A 113 31.15 -9.92 8.15
N VAL A 114 32.46 -10.01 8.33
CA VAL A 114 33.38 -8.87 8.28
C VAL A 114 34.10 -8.82 6.92
N PRO A 115 34.48 -7.62 6.43
CA PRO A 115 35.25 -7.50 5.21
C PRO A 115 36.53 -8.33 5.24
N GLY A 116 36.77 -9.13 4.19
CA GLY A 116 37.90 -10.05 4.09
C GLY A 116 37.60 -11.49 4.53
N ASP A 117 36.43 -11.75 5.13
CA ASP A 117 35.98 -13.10 5.50
C ASP A 117 34.71 -13.54 4.76
N GLU A 118 34.45 -12.95 3.58
CA GLU A 118 33.29 -13.28 2.75
C GLU A 118 33.26 -14.75 2.33
N GLY A 119 34.42 -15.39 2.15
CA GLY A 119 34.51 -16.81 1.80
C GLY A 119 33.99 -17.77 2.89
N ARG A 120 33.77 -17.27 4.12
CA ARG A 120 33.19 -18.04 5.22
C ARG A 120 31.74 -17.65 5.52
N ALA A 121 31.16 -16.73 4.73
CA ALA A 121 29.79 -16.30 4.90
C ALA A 121 28.84 -17.50 4.89
N GLY A 122 27.92 -17.55 5.86
CA GLY A 122 26.93 -18.63 5.99
C GLY A 122 27.43 -19.90 6.68
N GLN A 123 28.72 -20.01 7.03
CA GLN A 123 29.21 -21.10 7.90
C GLN A 123 28.70 -20.96 9.34
N ASP A 124 28.38 -19.74 9.76
CA ASP A 124 27.71 -19.46 11.02
C ASP A 124 26.21 -19.16 10.81
N ASN A 125 25.52 -18.86 11.92
CA ASN A 125 24.11 -18.46 11.90
C ASN A 125 23.92 -16.93 11.90
N SER A 126 24.96 -16.15 11.60
CA SER A 126 24.88 -14.69 11.57
C SER A 126 24.11 -14.24 10.33
N ARG A 127 23.02 -13.52 10.54
CA ARG A 127 22.10 -13.07 9.49
C ARG A 127 21.80 -11.59 9.67
N ALA A 128 21.67 -10.90 8.56
CA ALA A 128 21.31 -9.50 8.53
C ALA A 128 20.28 -9.24 7.43
N PHE A 129 19.50 -8.19 7.59
CA PHE A 129 18.60 -7.69 6.57
C PHE A 129 18.51 -6.18 6.71
N VAL A 130 18.16 -5.51 5.63
CA VAL A 130 17.90 -4.07 5.62
C VAL A 130 16.39 -3.89 5.59
N ALA A 131 15.87 -3.05 6.48
CA ALA A 131 14.50 -2.62 6.44
C ALA A 131 14.45 -1.10 6.41
N TYR A 132 13.44 -0.55 5.73
CA TYR A 132 13.13 0.87 5.81
C TYR A 132 11.72 1.05 6.32
N LEU A 133 11.57 2.03 7.21
CA LEU A 133 10.29 2.51 7.72
C LEU A 133 10.32 4.04 7.66
N PRO A 134 9.43 4.69 6.89
CA PRO A 134 9.31 6.13 6.88
C PRO A 134 8.98 6.66 8.27
N ASP A 135 9.53 7.84 8.59
CA ASP A 135 9.28 8.51 9.87
C ASP A 135 9.64 7.65 11.08
N ILE A 136 10.73 6.88 10.98
CA ILE A 136 11.23 6.09 12.12
C ILE A 136 11.63 7.01 13.28
N GLU A 137 12.15 8.21 12.98
CA GLU A 137 12.54 9.22 13.96
C GLU A 137 11.37 9.67 14.84
N GLY A 138 10.18 9.87 14.27
CA GLY A 138 8.96 10.18 15.03
C GLY A 138 8.37 9.00 15.80
N ARG A 139 8.95 7.80 15.67
CA ARG A 139 8.43 6.54 16.22
C ARG A 139 9.37 5.86 17.22
N ILE A 140 10.58 6.38 17.37
CA ILE A 140 11.55 5.87 18.34
C ILE A 140 11.88 6.95 19.36
N GLU A 141 12.16 6.52 20.58
CA GLU A 141 12.70 7.39 21.62
C GLU A 141 14.16 7.00 21.86
N ILE A 142 15.06 7.95 21.68
CA ILE A 142 16.48 7.78 22.01
C ILE A 142 16.66 8.21 23.46
N ILE A 143 16.86 7.23 24.34
CA ILE A 143 16.97 7.45 25.79
C ILE A 143 18.34 8.07 26.15
N ASP A 144 19.40 7.65 25.45
CA ASP A 144 20.78 8.09 25.69
C ASP A 144 21.62 7.96 24.41
N GLY A 145 22.72 8.71 24.33
CA GLY A 145 23.65 8.73 23.20
C GLY A 145 23.54 9.95 22.30
N VAL A 146 24.11 9.83 21.10
CA VAL A 146 24.01 10.83 20.02
C VAL A 146 22.70 10.59 19.29
N GLY A 147 21.89 11.65 19.11
CA GLY A 147 20.63 11.58 18.37
C GLY A 147 20.79 11.07 16.94
N MET A 148 19.68 10.86 16.23
CA MET A 148 19.69 10.27 14.89
C MET A 148 20.66 11.04 13.96
N PRO A 149 21.63 10.35 13.31
CA PRO A 149 22.54 11.00 12.40
C PRO A 149 21.78 11.52 11.18
N PRO A 150 22.21 12.64 10.57
CA PRO A 150 21.60 13.13 9.35
C PRO A 150 21.70 12.06 8.25
N PRO A 151 20.68 11.93 7.38
CA PRO A 151 20.69 10.95 6.31
C PRO A 151 21.84 11.26 5.33
N ALA A 152 22.96 10.56 5.49
CA ALA A 152 24.15 10.71 4.66
C ALA A 152 24.70 9.33 4.33
N SER A 153 24.48 8.87 3.09
CA SER A 153 25.20 7.74 2.53
C SER A 153 26.54 8.25 2.00
N ARG A 154 27.63 7.71 2.52
CA ARG A 154 28.97 7.93 1.95
C ARG A 154 29.40 6.66 1.24
N THR A 155 30.31 6.79 0.29
CA THR A 155 30.93 5.63 -0.36
C THR A 155 32.43 5.74 -0.17
N SER A 156 33.08 4.62 0.17
CA SER A 156 34.54 4.53 0.19
C SER A 156 35.13 4.80 -1.20
N SER A 157 36.44 5.03 -1.28
CA SER A 157 37.18 5.05 -2.56
C SER A 157 36.97 3.78 -3.40
N ASP A 158 36.68 2.66 -2.73
CA ASP A 158 36.53 1.33 -3.31
C ASP A 158 35.07 0.99 -3.65
N GLY A 159 34.16 1.97 -3.60
CA GLY A 159 32.74 1.76 -3.95
C GLY A 159 31.87 1.16 -2.83
N ILE A 160 32.43 0.91 -1.64
CA ILE A 160 31.70 0.33 -0.50
C ILE A 160 30.81 1.39 0.15
N LEU A 161 29.52 1.07 0.32
CA LEU A 161 28.56 1.92 1.03
C LEU A 161 28.91 2.03 2.52
N ILE A 162 29.02 3.25 3.01
CA ILE A 162 29.25 3.61 4.40
C ILE A 162 28.00 4.36 4.89
N LEU A 163 27.34 3.78 5.88
CA LEU A 163 26.19 4.35 6.54
C LEU A 163 26.57 4.73 7.97
N GLU A 164 26.19 5.93 8.38
CA GLU A 164 26.18 6.29 9.79
C GLU A 164 24.86 5.78 10.39
N ALA A 165 24.95 5.02 11.47
CA ALA A 165 23.79 4.40 12.10
C ALA A 165 23.94 4.44 13.61
N ILE A 166 22.79 4.43 14.30
CA ILE A 166 22.71 4.18 15.73
C ILE A 166 22.42 2.70 15.96
N ALA A 167 23.11 2.12 16.93
CA ALA A 167 22.89 0.76 17.38
C ALA A 167 22.66 0.78 18.89
N PRO A 168 21.64 0.09 19.41
CA PRO A 168 21.48 -0.02 20.85
C PRO A 168 22.67 -0.73 21.49
N VAL A 169 23.07 -0.27 22.67
CA VAL A 169 24.37 -0.59 23.30
C VAL A 169 24.54 -2.09 23.52
N HIS A 170 23.45 -2.79 23.87
CA HIS A 170 23.47 -4.22 24.11
C HIS A 170 23.78 -5.01 22.82
N GLU A 171 23.10 -4.69 21.74
CA GLU A 171 23.22 -5.30 20.41
C GLU A 171 24.58 -4.99 19.78
N ALA A 172 25.07 -3.76 19.94
CA ALA A 172 26.42 -3.39 19.55
C ALA A 172 27.47 -4.26 20.25
N GLY A 173 27.27 -4.59 21.53
CA GLY A 173 28.11 -5.52 22.28
C GLY A 173 28.07 -6.93 21.73
N ILE A 174 26.89 -7.45 21.37
CA ILE A 174 26.73 -8.79 20.75
C ILE A 174 27.47 -8.86 19.41
N LEU A 175 27.39 -7.81 18.60
CA LEU A 175 28.04 -7.73 17.30
C LEU A 175 29.52 -7.31 17.38
N ASN A 176 30.03 -7.04 18.60
CA ASN A 176 31.35 -6.45 18.84
C ASN A 176 31.61 -5.21 17.96
N ALA A 177 30.56 -4.40 17.80
CA ALA A 177 30.53 -3.22 16.94
C ALA A 177 31.00 -1.98 17.71
N SER A 178 31.83 -1.17 17.05
CA SER A 178 32.31 0.12 17.53
C SER A 178 32.30 1.14 16.40
N VAL A 179 32.54 2.42 16.71
CA VAL A 179 32.66 3.46 15.68
C VAL A 179 33.77 3.08 14.69
N GLY A 180 33.42 3.01 13.41
CA GLY A 180 34.32 2.59 12.32
C GLY A 180 34.30 1.10 12.01
N SER A 181 33.54 0.28 12.74
CA SER A 181 33.29 -1.12 12.37
C SER A 181 32.67 -1.21 10.98
N ARG A 182 33.09 -2.23 10.22
CA ARG A 182 32.60 -2.51 8.88
C ARG A 182 32.05 -3.93 8.86
N PHE A 183 30.93 -4.08 8.16
CA PHE A 183 30.27 -5.37 7.97
C PHE A 183 30.09 -5.62 6.48
N SER A 184 30.15 -6.89 6.10
CA SER A 184 29.90 -7.37 4.74
C SER A 184 28.59 -8.15 4.74
N LEU A 185 27.69 -7.78 3.83
CA LEU A 185 26.40 -8.44 3.63
C LEU A 185 26.52 -9.30 2.37
N VAL A 186 26.64 -10.62 2.55
CA VAL A 186 26.79 -11.56 1.45
C VAL A 186 25.44 -12.17 1.11
N PRO A 187 24.96 -12.06 -0.13
CA PRO A 187 23.71 -12.71 -0.54
C PRO A 187 23.81 -14.23 -0.42
N TYR A 188 22.72 -14.90 -0.06
CA TYR A 188 22.71 -16.36 0.05
C TYR A 188 22.55 -17.06 -1.30
N TRP A 189 22.27 -16.30 -2.36
CA TRP A 189 21.92 -16.81 -3.70
C TRP A 189 23.07 -16.72 -4.72
N ASP A 190 24.24 -16.23 -4.29
CA ASP A 190 25.48 -16.28 -5.07
C ASP A 190 26.35 -17.46 -4.61
#